data_AF-A0A8J3MTF6-F1
#
_entry.id   AF-A0A8J3MTF6-F1
#
_cell.length_a   1.000
_cell.length_b   1.000
_cell.length_c   1.000
_cell.angle_alpha   90.00
_cell.angle_beta   90.00
_cell.angle_gamma   90.00
#
_symmetry.space_group_name_H-M   'P 1'
#
loop_
_entity.id
_entity.type
_entity.pdbx_description
1 polymer ?
#
loop_
_entity_poly.entity_id
_entity_poly.type
_entity_poly.pdbx_seq_one_letter_code
_entity_poly.pdbx_strand_id
1 'polypeptide(L)'
;MSSPTRSTTRRARSSRRVLFTSSWIEVCIIPVASAIMEALPITLALQALFHRSSVSAGDQQMLNAASVTFALLGLHWWMMWSRAKGILAGVVKMRTLLLQLLSFLLAFAFLLWTNPVFLVDVSGWTLILFLTGLLWGRSYFRMRARPDEETDQLLISLKIGFLVMLGVVVFALIEQSQGFPDLNQTLLADFPIFFLSALLALSFKRLSILKQEQSQKGRGSHSLETGRWLVILALVWVAVIIGSILLEALPPDVLSGAVNVLLGILFGILGLFASLLSLLPFPDASQLSSLHGQSRQDHQMPPQFQIKQPPHPTLFSLPISLLIFGGGVLLAVLILTVLLRKRAYLVEEGNEDEMREQLDKEKIRQERRIERKQSLKLEILDPSSARARYREFLTATATQGLPRRPEETPIEYQTRLLSLTQGESEVKEPQGPSDQEILATLTQAYTRERYGAKPLTPERRDYLRQWVPSLFRHFGRKSP
;
A
#
# COMPACT_ATOMS: atom_id res chain seq x y z
N MET A 1 54.07 -0.32 -3.97
CA MET A 1 53.05 0.63 -4.49
C MET A 1 52.16 -0.12 -5.45
N SER A 2 50.97 -0.50 -5.03
CA SER A 2 50.01 -1.25 -5.84
C SER A 2 48.61 -0.80 -5.43
N SER A 3 47.95 -0.07 -6.33
CA SER A 3 46.60 0.46 -6.14
C SER A 3 45.55 -0.58 -6.56
N PRO A 4 44.56 -0.91 -5.71
CA PRO A 4 43.36 -1.56 -6.19
C PRO A 4 42.11 -0.91 -5.60
N THR A 5 41.51 0.06 -6.31
CA THR A 5 40.15 0.54 -5.98
C THR A 5 39.44 1.06 -7.23
N ARG A 6 38.85 0.16 -8.03
CA ARG A 6 37.99 0.55 -9.16
C ARG A 6 36.80 -0.38 -9.41
N SER A 7 36.17 -0.92 -8.36
CA SER A 7 35.01 -1.83 -8.52
C SER A 7 33.73 -1.46 -7.74
N THR A 8 33.73 -0.44 -6.88
CA THR A 8 32.56 -0.12 -6.03
C THR A 8 31.51 0.77 -6.71
N THR A 9 31.86 1.54 -7.74
CA THR A 9 30.95 2.51 -8.38
C THR A 9 29.91 1.87 -9.32
N ARG A 10 30.12 0.64 -9.80
CA ARG A 10 29.19 -0.01 -10.73
C ARG A 10 27.97 -0.64 -10.05
N ARG A 11 28.07 -1.02 -8.76
CA ARG A 11 26.96 -1.63 -8.00
C ARG A 11 25.90 -0.59 -7.56
N ALA A 12 26.31 0.62 -7.19
CA ALA A 12 25.40 1.68 -6.73
C ALA A 12 24.46 2.21 -7.84
N ARG A 13 24.92 2.24 -9.10
CA ARG A 13 24.07 2.65 -10.24
C ARG A 13 22.95 1.66 -10.55
N SER A 14 23.12 0.36 -10.22
CA SER A 14 22.09 -0.67 -10.47
C SER A 14 20.97 -0.68 -9.44
N SER A 15 21.23 -0.32 -8.17
CA SER A 15 20.17 -0.27 -7.14
C SER A 15 19.30 0.98 -7.28
N ARG A 16 19.85 2.12 -7.70
CA ARG A 16 19.10 3.36 -7.94
C ARG A 16 18.12 3.25 -9.12
N ARG A 17 18.48 2.55 -10.20
CA ARG A 17 17.57 2.35 -11.37
C ARG A 17 16.35 1.46 -11.06
N VAL A 18 16.45 0.52 -10.12
CA VAL A 18 15.34 -0.37 -9.72
C VAL A 18 14.28 0.34 -8.86
N LEU A 19 14.63 1.50 -8.26
CA LEU A 19 13.69 2.36 -7.54
C LEU A 19 12.84 3.21 -8.50
N PHE A 20 13.37 3.65 -9.63
CA PHE A 20 12.66 4.54 -10.56
C PHE A 20 11.62 3.83 -11.45
N THR A 21 11.89 2.60 -11.89
CA THR A 21 10.94 1.86 -12.74
C THR A 21 9.73 1.28 -11.98
N SER A 22 9.70 1.32 -10.63
CA SER A 22 8.48 1.01 -9.86
C SER A 22 7.76 2.20 -9.26
N SER A 23 8.39 3.37 -9.23
CA SER A 23 7.75 4.57 -8.69
C SER A 23 6.52 5.00 -9.49
N TRP A 24 6.49 4.76 -10.81
CA TRP A 24 5.38 5.22 -11.64
C TRP A 24 4.06 4.47 -11.36
N ILE A 25 4.12 3.20 -10.94
CA ILE A 25 2.91 2.43 -10.57
C ILE A 25 2.29 3.04 -9.32
N GLU A 26 3.12 3.35 -8.32
CA GLU A 26 2.69 3.97 -7.06
C GLU A 26 2.21 5.42 -7.25
N VAL A 27 2.82 6.17 -8.18
CA VAL A 27 2.51 7.59 -8.40
C VAL A 27 1.35 7.81 -9.39
N CYS A 28 1.17 6.91 -10.36
CA CYS A 28 0.18 7.09 -11.43
C CYS A 28 -0.93 6.04 -11.36
N ILE A 29 -0.60 4.74 -11.41
CA ILE A 29 -1.61 3.69 -11.56
C ILE A 29 -2.52 3.60 -10.33
N ILE A 30 -1.93 3.44 -9.14
CA ILE A 30 -2.71 3.24 -7.90
C ILE A 30 -3.60 4.47 -7.64
N PRO A 31 -3.12 5.72 -7.76
CA PRO A 31 -3.95 6.90 -7.60
C PRO A 31 -5.08 7.01 -8.62
N VAL A 32 -4.82 6.71 -9.90
CA VAL A 32 -5.86 6.77 -10.94
C VAL A 32 -6.95 5.73 -10.67
N ALA A 33 -6.56 4.49 -10.40
CA ALA A 33 -7.51 3.41 -10.11
C ALA A 33 -8.31 3.70 -8.83
N SER A 34 -7.66 4.18 -7.77
CA SER A 34 -8.32 4.57 -6.54
C SER A 34 -9.26 5.77 -6.75
N ALA A 35 -8.89 6.74 -7.58
CA ALA A 35 -9.74 7.91 -7.87
C ALA A 35 -10.99 7.51 -8.65
N ILE A 36 -10.86 6.64 -9.67
CA ILE A 36 -12.01 6.11 -10.44
C ILE A 36 -12.95 5.33 -9.52
N MET A 37 -12.40 4.38 -8.76
CA MET A 37 -13.16 3.55 -7.83
C MET A 37 -13.96 4.38 -6.83
N GLU A 38 -13.43 5.52 -6.38
CA GLU A 38 -14.13 6.38 -5.44
C GLU A 38 -15.07 7.39 -6.08
N ALA A 39 -14.76 7.88 -7.27
CA ALA A 39 -15.57 8.88 -7.95
C ALA A 39 -16.93 8.31 -8.36
N LEU A 40 -16.95 7.10 -8.91
CA LEU A 40 -18.16 6.44 -9.44
C LEU A 40 -19.31 6.33 -8.40
N PRO A 41 -19.11 5.75 -7.21
CA PRO A 41 -20.19 5.66 -6.23
C PRO A 41 -20.64 7.05 -5.73
N ILE A 42 -19.73 8.02 -5.65
CA ILE A 42 -20.07 9.40 -5.26
C ILE A 42 -20.95 10.04 -6.32
N THR A 43 -20.59 9.92 -7.59
CA THR A 43 -21.35 10.53 -8.70
C THR A 43 -22.72 9.89 -8.83
N LEU A 44 -22.80 8.56 -8.72
CA LEU A 44 -24.08 7.83 -8.77
C LEU A 44 -24.98 8.16 -7.57
N ALA A 45 -24.43 8.23 -6.36
CA ALA A 45 -25.21 8.62 -5.19
C ALA A 45 -25.76 10.04 -5.31
N LEU A 46 -24.95 10.98 -5.81
CA LEU A 46 -25.40 12.34 -6.06
C LEU A 46 -26.45 12.38 -7.16
N GLN A 47 -26.25 11.69 -8.28
CA GLN A 47 -27.25 11.60 -9.35
C GLN A 47 -28.58 11.07 -8.81
N ALA A 48 -28.57 9.97 -8.04
CA ALA A 48 -29.78 9.41 -7.43
C ALA A 48 -30.48 10.39 -6.46
N LEU A 49 -29.72 11.11 -5.62
CA LEU A 49 -30.28 12.09 -4.69
C LEU A 49 -30.89 13.31 -5.41
N PHE A 50 -30.21 13.83 -6.44
CA PHE A 50 -30.66 15.00 -7.19
C PHE A 50 -31.82 14.71 -8.12
N HIS A 51 -31.88 13.50 -8.66
CA HIS A 51 -33.00 13.08 -9.48
C HIS A 51 -34.34 13.22 -8.72
N ARG A 52 -34.32 12.97 -7.40
CA ARG A 52 -35.50 13.10 -6.54
C ARG A 52 -35.87 14.55 -6.21
N SER A 53 -34.88 15.44 -6.10
CA SER A 53 -35.13 16.84 -5.71
C SER A 53 -35.43 17.77 -6.89
N SER A 54 -34.99 17.41 -8.10
CA SER A 54 -35.07 18.27 -9.30
C SER A 54 -36.16 17.85 -10.30
N VAL A 55 -37.29 17.33 -9.83
CA VAL A 55 -38.44 16.89 -10.66
C VAL A 55 -39.01 18.02 -11.56
N SER A 56 -38.66 19.29 -11.31
CA SER A 56 -39.29 20.45 -11.97
C SER A 56 -38.48 21.10 -13.11
N ALA A 57 -37.24 20.69 -13.39
CA ALA A 57 -36.42 21.28 -14.46
C ALA A 57 -36.06 20.21 -15.49
N GLY A 58 -36.63 20.31 -16.70
CA GLY A 58 -36.53 19.32 -17.78
C GLY A 58 -35.14 19.08 -18.38
N ASP A 59 -34.08 19.66 -17.82
CA ASP A 59 -32.69 19.35 -18.16
C ASP A 59 -32.04 18.71 -16.92
N GLN A 60 -31.94 17.39 -16.92
CA GLN A 60 -31.29 16.66 -15.83
C GLN A 60 -29.77 16.86 -15.91
N GLN A 61 -29.27 17.69 -15.03
CA GLN A 61 -27.86 18.08 -14.99
C GLN A 61 -27.05 16.97 -14.33
N MET A 62 -26.44 16.10 -15.14
CA MET A 62 -25.62 15.00 -14.63
C MET A 62 -24.23 15.49 -14.25
N LEU A 63 -23.85 15.28 -12.99
CA LEU A 63 -22.47 15.50 -12.55
C LEU A 63 -21.54 14.58 -13.34
N ASN A 64 -20.56 15.15 -14.02
CA ASN A 64 -19.63 14.39 -14.84
C ASN A 64 -18.67 13.58 -13.97
N ALA A 65 -18.74 12.25 -14.02
CA ALA A 65 -17.86 11.35 -13.25
C ALA A 65 -16.37 11.57 -13.54
N ALA A 66 -16.02 11.93 -14.78
CA ALA A 66 -14.65 12.27 -15.14
C ALA A 66 -14.15 13.51 -14.38
N SER A 67 -14.99 14.53 -14.20
CA SER A 67 -14.61 15.73 -13.45
C SER A 67 -14.30 15.43 -11.98
N VAL A 68 -15.12 14.60 -11.34
CA VAL A 68 -14.91 14.16 -9.95
C VAL A 68 -13.64 13.32 -9.84
N THR A 69 -13.41 12.42 -10.81
CA THR A 69 -12.19 11.61 -10.89
C THR A 69 -10.94 12.48 -11.01
N PHE A 70 -10.94 13.47 -11.91
CA PHE A 70 -9.81 14.39 -12.08
C PHE A 70 -9.60 15.29 -10.86
N ALA A 71 -10.67 15.74 -10.21
CA ALA A 71 -10.57 16.51 -8.97
C ALA A 71 -9.93 15.69 -7.85
N LEU A 72 -10.37 14.44 -7.66
CA LEU A 72 -9.77 13.50 -6.70
C LEU A 72 -8.30 13.22 -7.01
N LEU A 73 -7.98 12.96 -8.28
CA LEU A 73 -6.62 12.68 -8.72
C LEU A 73 -5.70 13.90 -8.52
N GLY A 74 -6.18 15.09 -8.87
CA GLY A 74 -5.46 16.35 -8.67
C GLY A 74 -5.19 16.63 -7.19
N LEU A 75 -6.21 16.45 -6.33
CA LEU A 75 -6.05 16.55 -4.88
C LEU A 75 -5.05 15.52 -4.34
N HIS A 76 -5.12 14.28 -4.82
CA HIS A 76 -4.21 13.22 -4.38
C HIS A 76 -2.75 13.54 -4.75
N TRP A 77 -2.48 13.95 -6.00
CA TRP A 77 -1.15 14.38 -6.43
C TRP A 77 -0.67 15.62 -5.70
N TRP A 78 -1.56 16.57 -5.42
CA TRP A 78 -1.24 17.75 -4.61
C TRP A 78 -0.80 17.36 -3.20
N MET A 79 -1.53 16.45 -2.55
CA MET A 79 -1.19 15.95 -1.22
C MET A 79 0.14 15.20 -1.21
N MET A 80 0.42 14.35 -2.21
CA MET A 80 1.73 13.70 -2.35
C MET A 80 2.86 14.71 -2.53
N TRP A 81 2.67 15.71 -3.39
CA TRP A 81 3.66 16.76 -3.64
C TRP A 81 3.93 17.60 -2.39
N SER A 82 2.87 18.01 -1.68
CA SER A 82 3.00 18.78 -0.44
C SER A 82 3.69 17.98 0.67
N ARG A 83 3.45 16.66 0.76
CA ARG A 83 4.16 15.75 1.68
C ARG A 83 5.65 15.68 1.35
N ALA A 84 6.00 15.48 0.08
CA ALA A 84 7.39 15.43 -0.36
C ALA A 84 8.14 16.72 -0.01
N LYS A 85 7.54 17.90 -0.27
CA LYS A 85 8.14 19.19 0.10
C LYS A 85 8.21 19.43 1.60
N GLY A 86 7.18 19.00 2.35
CA GLY A 86 7.13 19.16 3.80
C GLY A 86 8.25 18.41 4.52
N ILE A 87 8.59 17.20 4.03
CA ILE A 87 9.69 16.39 4.56
C ILE A 87 11.06 17.03 4.26
N LEU A 88 11.24 17.59 3.07
CA LEU A 88 12.52 18.18 2.66
C LEU A 88 12.82 19.52 3.35
N ALA A 89 11.82 20.35 3.62
CA ALA A 89 12.04 21.76 3.96
C ALA A 89 11.70 22.15 5.41
N GLY A 90 11.39 21.21 6.31
CA GLY A 90 11.10 21.51 7.72
C GLY A 90 10.02 22.58 7.89
N VAL A 91 9.01 22.55 7.00
CA VAL A 91 8.16 23.71 6.71
C VAL A 91 7.29 24.09 7.92
N VAL A 92 7.26 25.39 8.23
CA VAL A 92 6.42 26.01 9.27
C VAL A 92 4.94 25.68 9.04
N LYS A 93 4.21 25.31 10.11
CA LYS A 93 2.79 24.89 10.08
C LYS A 93 1.88 25.79 9.22
N MET A 94 2.10 27.11 9.24
CA MET A 94 1.31 28.08 8.47
C MET A 94 1.38 27.87 6.95
N ARG A 95 2.55 27.54 6.40
CA ARG A 95 2.70 27.33 4.95
C ARG A 95 2.02 26.04 4.50
N THR A 96 1.99 25.02 5.36
CA THR A 96 1.25 23.78 5.10
C THR A 96 -0.25 24.01 5.07
N LEU A 97 -0.78 24.82 5.99
CA LEU A 97 -2.19 25.24 5.98
C LEU A 97 -2.55 26.04 4.73
N LEU A 98 -1.68 26.96 4.30
CA LEU A 98 -1.91 27.75 3.08
C LEU A 98 -1.93 26.86 1.82
N LEU A 99 -1.01 25.89 1.71
CA LEU A 99 -1.01 24.93 0.61
C LEU A 99 -2.25 24.03 0.60
N GLN A 100 -2.79 23.72 1.77
CA GLN A 100 -4.02 22.95 1.93
C GLN A 100 -5.25 23.76 1.51
N LEU A 101 -5.35 25.02 1.93
CA LEU A 101 -6.41 25.94 1.51
C LEU A 101 -6.36 26.16 -0.02
N LEU A 102 -5.17 26.33 -0.58
CA LEU A 102 -4.99 26.47 -2.02
C LEU A 102 -5.48 25.24 -2.80
N SER A 103 -5.22 24.03 -2.30
CA SER A 103 -5.72 22.79 -2.93
C SER A 103 -7.24 22.69 -2.93
N PHE A 104 -7.88 23.14 -1.85
CA PHE A 104 -9.33 23.17 -1.74
C PHE A 104 -9.92 24.16 -2.75
N LEU A 105 -9.39 25.38 -2.82
CA LEU A 105 -9.84 26.41 -3.76
C LEU A 105 -9.64 25.97 -5.22
N LEU A 106 -8.52 25.32 -5.53
CA LEU A 106 -8.23 24.83 -6.88
C LEU A 106 -9.21 23.72 -7.29
N ALA A 107 -9.50 22.76 -6.40
CA ALA A 107 -10.46 21.69 -6.65
C ALA A 107 -11.88 22.23 -6.81
N PHE A 108 -12.28 23.21 -5.98
CA PHE A 108 -13.57 23.90 -6.08
C PHE A 108 -13.72 24.61 -7.42
N ALA A 109 -12.74 25.43 -7.80
CA ALA A 109 -12.73 26.16 -9.06
C ALA A 109 -12.75 25.20 -10.27
N PHE A 110 -12.02 24.09 -10.19
CA PHE A 110 -12.02 23.06 -11.24
C PHE A 110 -13.41 22.42 -11.40
N LEU A 111 -14.05 22.01 -10.29
CA LEU A 111 -15.38 21.39 -10.35
C LEU A 111 -16.46 22.33 -10.87
N LEU A 112 -16.41 23.63 -10.51
CA LEU A 112 -17.28 24.67 -11.06
C LEU A 112 -17.04 24.87 -12.55
N TRP A 113 -15.78 24.90 -12.98
CA TRP A 113 -15.44 25.10 -14.39
C TRP A 113 -15.89 23.93 -15.27
N THR A 114 -15.74 22.69 -14.81
CA THR A 114 -16.17 21.50 -15.56
C THR A 114 -17.67 21.26 -15.51
N ASN A 115 -18.36 21.82 -14.51
CA ASN A 115 -19.81 21.69 -14.35
C ASN A 115 -20.43 23.09 -14.17
N PRO A 116 -20.35 23.97 -15.20
CA PRO A 116 -20.77 25.37 -15.10
C PRO A 116 -22.27 25.51 -14.82
N VAL A 117 -23.00 24.45 -15.12
CA VAL A 117 -24.43 24.30 -14.92
C VAL A 117 -24.83 24.49 -13.43
N PHE A 118 -23.97 24.09 -12.48
CA PHE A 118 -24.22 24.32 -11.05
C PHE A 118 -23.95 25.77 -10.59
N LEU A 119 -23.49 26.66 -11.48
CA LEU A 119 -23.30 28.08 -11.17
C LEU A 119 -24.62 28.86 -11.12
N VAL A 120 -25.68 28.33 -11.73
CA VAL A 120 -26.96 29.05 -11.91
C VAL A 120 -27.74 29.13 -10.61
N ASP A 121 -27.69 28.07 -9.79
CA ASP A 121 -28.52 27.94 -8.58
C ASP A 121 -27.68 27.88 -7.30
N VAL A 122 -28.18 28.52 -6.23
CA VAL A 122 -27.55 28.47 -4.88
C VAL A 122 -27.41 27.04 -4.36
N SER A 123 -28.36 26.14 -4.72
CA SER A 123 -28.29 24.72 -4.40
C SER A 123 -27.13 24.02 -5.12
N GLY A 124 -26.81 24.41 -6.36
CA GLY A 124 -25.66 23.90 -7.11
C GLY A 124 -24.33 24.33 -6.50
N TRP A 125 -24.21 25.60 -6.10
CA TRP A 125 -23.03 26.10 -5.40
C TRP A 125 -22.79 25.38 -4.06
N THR A 126 -23.83 25.23 -3.25
CA THR A 126 -23.72 24.53 -1.95
C THR A 126 -23.36 23.06 -2.14
N LEU A 127 -23.88 22.41 -3.18
CA LEU A 127 -23.50 21.06 -3.56
C LEU A 127 -22.01 20.96 -3.92
N ILE A 128 -21.52 21.79 -4.85
CA ILE A 128 -20.12 21.73 -5.29
C ILE A 128 -19.17 22.06 -4.15
N LEU A 129 -19.56 22.98 -3.26
CA LEU A 129 -18.80 23.28 -2.04
C LEU A 129 -18.75 22.07 -1.10
N PHE A 130 -19.90 21.44 -0.85
CA PHE A 130 -19.99 20.22 -0.02
C PHE A 130 -19.17 19.07 -0.61
N LEU A 131 -19.31 18.83 -1.91
CA LEU A 131 -18.56 17.81 -2.63
C LEU A 131 -17.05 18.09 -2.53
N THR A 132 -16.62 19.33 -2.77
CA THR A 132 -15.20 19.70 -2.63
C THR A 132 -14.71 19.47 -1.21
N GLY A 133 -15.49 19.82 -0.18
CA GLY A 133 -15.20 19.53 1.22
C GLY A 133 -15.03 18.04 1.50
N LEU A 134 -15.93 17.22 0.95
CA LEU A 134 -15.88 15.76 1.06
C LEU A 134 -14.62 15.19 0.39
N LEU A 135 -14.35 15.56 -0.88
CA LEU A 135 -13.18 15.07 -1.63
C LEU A 135 -11.87 15.53 -1.00
N TRP A 136 -11.81 16.79 -0.55
CA TRP A 136 -10.65 17.37 0.11
C TRP A 136 -10.39 16.72 1.48
N GLY A 137 -11.43 16.61 2.32
CA GLY A 137 -11.32 15.97 3.63
C GLY A 137 -10.86 14.53 3.50
N ARG A 138 -11.43 13.79 2.54
CA ARG A 138 -11.01 12.41 2.24
C ARG A 138 -9.56 12.32 1.78
N SER A 139 -9.12 13.21 0.89
CA SER A 139 -7.73 13.28 0.42
C SER A 139 -6.75 13.65 1.55
N TYR A 140 -7.17 14.55 2.43
CA TYR A 140 -6.42 14.95 3.62
C TYR A 140 -6.24 13.80 4.62
N PHE A 141 -7.29 13.02 4.90
CA PHE A 141 -7.21 11.85 5.76
C PHE A 141 -6.23 10.79 5.22
N ARG A 142 -6.21 10.56 3.89
CA ARG A 142 -5.20 9.68 3.27
C ARG A 142 -3.77 10.18 3.46
N MET A 143 -3.56 11.50 3.36
CA MET A 143 -2.22 12.07 3.55
C MET A 143 -1.64 11.80 4.94
N ARG A 144 -2.51 11.77 5.98
CA ARG A 144 -2.11 11.49 7.37
C ARG A 144 -1.91 10.02 7.68
N ALA A 145 -2.47 9.13 6.86
CA ALA A 145 -2.36 7.70 7.03
C ALA A 145 -0.89 7.25 6.95
N ARG A 146 -0.54 6.25 7.76
CA ARG A 146 0.77 5.58 7.59
C ARG A 146 0.75 4.76 6.30
N PRO A 147 1.91 4.52 5.66
CA PRO A 147 2.00 3.71 4.42
C PRO A 147 1.35 2.32 4.57
N ASP A 148 1.43 1.75 5.77
CA ASP A 148 0.84 0.44 6.11
C ASP A 148 -0.70 0.50 6.16
N GLU A 149 -1.27 1.64 6.55
CA GLU A 149 -2.73 1.86 6.65
C GLU A 149 -3.37 2.17 5.29
N GLU A 150 -2.59 2.53 4.27
CA GLU A 150 -3.12 2.87 2.93
C GLU A 150 -3.88 1.70 2.29
N THR A 151 -3.46 0.45 2.57
CA THR A 151 -4.14 -0.75 2.06
C THR A 151 -5.49 -0.95 2.72
N ASP A 152 -5.55 -0.75 4.04
CA ASP A 152 -6.79 -0.83 4.81
C ASP A 152 -7.77 0.26 4.40
N GLN A 153 -7.26 1.47 4.16
CA GLN A 153 -8.08 2.56 3.61
C GLN A 153 -8.63 2.24 2.23
N LEU A 154 -7.85 1.60 1.37
CA LEU A 154 -8.32 1.19 0.05
C LEU A 154 -9.42 0.11 0.16
N LEU A 155 -9.26 -0.85 1.07
CA LEU A 155 -10.27 -1.85 1.34
C LEU A 155 -11.56 -1.25 1.94
N ILE A 156 -11.43 -0.29 2.85
CA ILE A 156 -12.57 0.45 3.42
C ILE A 156 -13.27 1.25 2.33
N SER A 157 -12.52 1.90 1.44
CA SER A 157 -13.07 2.66 0.32
C SER A 157 -13.86 1.78 -0.64
N LEU A 158 -13.34 0.57 -0.94
CA LEU A 158 -14.05 -0.42 -1.73
C LEU A 158 -15.34 -0.86 -1.06
N LYS A 159 -15.32 -1.17 0.25
CA LYS A 159 -16.52 -1.59 0.99
C LYS A 159 -17.59 -0.50 1.01
N ILE A 160 -17.20 0.74 1.32
CA ILE A 160 -18.11 1.88 1.34
C ILE A 160 -18.66 2.14 -0.06
N GLY A 161 -17.80 2.17 -1.08
CA GLY A 161 -18.20 2.37 -2.47
C GLY A 161 -19.18 1.28 -2.94
N PHE A 162 -18.90 0.02 -2.63
CA PHE A 162 -19.77 -1.11 -2.95
C PHE A 162 -21.13 -0.99 -2.24
N LEU A 163 -21.15 -0.64 -0.96
CA LEU A 163 -22.39 -0.43 -0.20
C LEU A 163 -23.22 0.71 -0.80
N VAL A 164 -22.57 1.80 -1.22
CA VAL A 164 -23.23 2.92 -1.89
C VAL A 164 -23.80 2.48 -3.23
N MET A 165 -23.02 1.79 -4.08
CA MET A 165 -23.49 1.25 -5.36
C MET A 165 -24.70 0.33 -5.17
N LEU A 166 -24.65 -0.57 -4.18
CA LEU A 166 -25.77 -1.46 -3.85
C LEU A 166 -27.01 -0.67 -3.42
N GLY A 167 -26.82 0.39 -2.63
CA GLY A 167 -27.90 1.31 -2.26
C GLY A 167 -28.53 1.98 -3.49
N VAL A 168 -27.72 2.41 -4.46
CA VAL A 168 -28.22 2.99 -5.71
C VAL A 168 -28.94 1.93 -6.57
N VAL A 169 -28.46 0.68 -6.60
CA VAL A 169 -29.17 -0.42 -7.28
C VAL A 169 -30.55 -0.65 -6.67
N VAL A 170 -30.62 -0.76 -5.33
CA VAL A 170 -31.88 -0.96 -4.63
C VAL A 170 -32.82 0.22 -4.88
N PHE A 171 -32.30 1.44 -4.84
CA PHE A 171 -33.05 2.65 -5.18
C PHE A 171 -33.60 2.59 -6.61
N ALA A 172 -32.76 2.25 -7.59
CA ALA A 172 -33.16 2.13 -8.99
C ALA A 172 -34.21 1.04 -9.24
N LEU A 173 -34.15 -0.07 -8.48
CA LEU A 173 -35.15 -1.15 -8.55
C LEU A 173 -36.51 -0.75 -7.95
N ILE A 174 -36.51 -0.05 -6.81
CA ILE A 174 -37.75 0.45 -6.18
C ILE A 174 -38.43 1.47 -7.10
N GLU A 175 -37.64 2.36 -7.65
CA GLU A 175 -38.07 3.46 -8.52
C GLU A 175 -38.28 3.01 -9.99
N GLN A 176 -38.02 1.74 -10.32
CA GLN A 176 -38.21 1.19 -11.67
C GLN A 176 -39.66 1.33 -12.16
N SER A 177 -40.62 1.34 -11.21
CA SER A 177 -42.04 1.59 -11.48
C SER A 177 -42.35 3.01 -11.99
N GLN A 178 -41.47 3.98 -11.74
CA GLN A 178 -41.61 5.38 -12.16
C GLN A 178 -40.83 5.71 -13.46
N GLY A 179 -40.11 4.74 -14.04
CA GLY A 179 -39.56 4.86 -15.39
C GLY A 179 -38.24 5.64 -15.50
N PHE A 180 -37.19 5.20 -14.81
CA PHE A 180 -35.85 5.81 -14.86
C PHE A 180 -34.82 4.97 -15.65
N PRO A 181 -34.86 4.98 -17.00
CA PRO A 181 -33.96 4.17 -17.83
C PRO A 181 -32.49 4.61 -17.72
N ASP A 182 -32.23 5.91 -17.56
CA ASP A 182 -30.88 6.48 -17.63
C ASP A 182 -29.99 6.08 -16.43
N LEU A 183 -30.59 5.99 -15.23
CA LEU A 183 -29.87 5.55 -14.03
C LEU A 183 -29.44 4.08 -14.17
N ASN A 184 -30.32 3.22 -14.68
CA ASN A 184 -30.01 1.80 -14.90
C ASN A 184 -28.90 1.62 -15.95
N GLN A 185 -28.92 2.39 -17.03
CA GLN A 185 -27.88 2.34 -18.06
C GLN A 185 -26.53 2.81 -17.50
N THR A 186 -26.51 3.90 -16.74
CA THR A 186 -25.29 4.41 -16.10
C THR A 186 -24.74 3.41 -15.09
N LEU A 187 -25.61 2.78 -14.30
CA LEU A 187 -25.22 1.81 -13.30
C LEU A 187 -24.65 0.52 -13.92
N LEU A 188 -25.23 0.05 -15.04
CA LEU A 188 -24.70 -1.07 -15.81
C LEU A 188 -23.30 -0.80 -16.38
N ALA A 189 -23.01 0.44 -16.77
CA ALA A 189 -21.69 0.84 -17.27
C ALA A 189 -20.67 1.03 -16.14
N ASP A 190 -21.07 1.69 -15.05
CA ASP A 190 -20.17 2.09 -13.96
C ASP A 190 -19.82 0.93 -13.03
N PHE A 191 -20.70 -0.07 -12.89
CA PHE A 191 -20.47 -1.20 -11.99
C PHE A 191 -19.25 -2.03 -12.39
N PRO A 192 -19.09 -2.50 -13.64
CA PRO A 192 -17.86 -3.16 -14.07
C PRO A 192 -16.62 -2.30 -13.87
N ILE A 193 -16.68 -1.00 -14.19
CA ILE A 193 -15.54 -0.08 -14.06
C ILE A 193 -15.11 0.09 -12.60
N PHE A 194 -16.08 0.16 -11.68
CA PHE A 194 -15.84 0.23 -10.24
C PHE A 194 -15.06 -1.01 -9.75
N PHE A 195 -15.52 -2.22 -10.08
CA PHE A 195 -14.82 -3.45 -9.66
C PHE A 195 -13.45 -3.58 -10.32
N LEU A 196 -13.37 -3.22 -11.60
CA LEU A 196 -12.13 -3.29 -12.35
C LEU A 196 -11.07 -2.36 -11.74
N SER A 197 -11.43 -1.11 -11.47
CA SER A 197 -10.54 -0.13 -10.85
C SER A 197 -10.15 -0.52 -9.42
N ALA A 198 -11.06 -1.11 -8.65
CA ALA A 198 -10.78 -1.65 -7.32
C ALA A 198 -9.76 -2.80 -7.34
N LEU A 199 -9.97 -3.79 -8.22
CA LEU A 199 -9.06 -4.92 -8.40
C LEU A 199 -7.69 -4.44 -8.88
N LEU A 200 -7.66 -3.44 -9.76
CA LEU A 200 -6.44 -2.83 -10.26
C LEU A 200 -5.67 -2.18 -9.09
N ALA A 201 -6.33 -1.32 -8.32
CA ALA A 201 -5.69 -0.65 -7.19
C ALA A 201 -5.19 -1.64 -6.13
N LEU A 202 -5.99 -2.64 -5.75
CA LEU A 202 -5.59 -3.67 -4.77
C LEU A 202 -4.44 -4.54 -5.26
N SER A 203 -4.48 -4.97 -6.52
CA SER A 203 -3.45 -5.85 -7.09
C SER A 203 -2.10 -5.15 -7.16
N PHE A 204 -2.06 -3.89 -7.63
CA PHE A 204 -0.84 -3.09 -7.66
C PHE A 204 -0.35 -2.69 -6.26
N LYS A 205 -1.26 -2.45 -5.30
CA LYS A 205 -0.89 -2.17 -3.91
C LYS A 205 -0.27 -3.40 -3.23
N ARG A 206 -0.87 -4.59 -3.38
CA ARG A 206 -0.28 -5.83 -2.85
C ARG A 206 1.09 -6.10 -3.43
N LEU A 207 1.25 -5.80 -4.72
CA LEU A 207 2.48 -5.94 -5.45
C LEU A 207 3.57 -4.96 -4.99
N SER A 208 3.21 -3.72 -4.68
CA SER A 208 4.16 -2.75 -4.10
C SER A 208 4.65 -3.20 -2.73
N ILE A 209 3.76 -3.75 -1.88
CA ILE A 209 4.11 -4.31 -0.56
C ILE A 209 5.08 -5.48 -0.70
N LEU A 210 4.76 -6.46 -1.56
CA LEU A 210 5.65 -7.61 -1.80
C LEU A 210 7.03 -7.18 -2.28
N LYS A 211 7.10 -6.16 -3.15
CA LYS A 211 8.37 -5.60 -3.61
C LYS A 211 9.14 -4.93 -2.46
N GLN A 212 8.45 -4.19 -1.60
CA GLN A 212 9.05 -3.52 -0.46
C GLN A 212 9.62 -4.53 0.55
N GLU A 213 8.86 -5.58 0.86
CA GLU A 213 9.32 -6.69 1.71
C GLU A 213 10.54 -7.42 1.12
N GLN A 214 10.54 -7.67 -0.19
CA GLN A 214 11.68 -8.27 -0.88
C GLN A 214 12.92 -7.39 -0.88
N SER A 215 12.75 -6.07 -1.01
CA SER A 215 13.87 -5.13 -0.93
C SER A 215 14.52 -5.12 0.45
N GLN A 216 13.73 -5.40 1.50
CA GLN A 216 14.22 -5.47 2.89
C GLN A 216 14.89 -6.81 3.22
N LYS A 217 14.43 -7.93 2.64
CA LYS A 217 14.94 -9.28 2.95
C LYS A 217 16.29 -9.64 2.31
N GLY A 218 16.90 -8.74 1.53
CA GLY A 218 18.22 -8.96 0.91
C GLY A 218 18.16 -9.85 -0.33
N ARG A 219 19.05 -9.60 -1.30
CA ARG A 219 19.10 -10.26 -2.63
C ARG A 219 19.39 -11.77 -2.52
N GLY A 220 18.36 -12.57 -2.24
CA GLY A 220 18.34 -14.02 -2.48
C GLY A 220 17.80 -14.35 -3.88
N SER A 221 18.22 -15.50 -4.43
CA SER A 221 17.93 -16.01 -5.78
C SER A 221 16.45 -15.97 -6.22
N HIS A 222 15.49 -15.90 -5.28
CA HIS A 222 14.05 -15.82 -5.57
C HIS A 222 13.56 -14.49 -6.19
N SER A 223 14.44 -13.49 -6.36
CA SER A 223 14.11 -12.21 -7.00
C SER A 223 13.59 -12.32 -8.44
N LEU A 224 13.85 -13.42 -9.16
CA LEU A 224 13.53 -13.54 -10.59
C LEU A 224 12.09 -14.03 -10.84
N GLU A 225 11.53 -14.88 -9.98
CA GLU A 225 10.17 -15.42 -10.18
C GLU A 225 9.09 -14.36 -9.98
N THR A 226 9.28 -13.45 -9.03
CA THR A 226 8.31 -12.39 -8.71
C THR A 226 8.23 -11.34 -9.81
N GLY A 227 9.36 -11.06 -10.48
CA GLY A 227 9.42 -10.16 -11.65
C GLY A 227 8.61 -10.69 -12.85
N ARG A 228 8.47 -12.00 -12.99
CA ARG A 228 7.72 -12.63 -14.07
C ARG A 228 6.21 -12.56 -13.83
N TRP A 229 5.77 -12.77 -12.60
CA TRP A 229 4.35 -12.61 -12.21
C TRP A 229 3.89 -11.16 -12.33
N LEU A 230 4.77 -10.20 -12.01
CA LEU A 230 4.61 -8.77 -12.25
C LEU A 230 4.30 -8.42 -13.71
N VAL A 231 5.09 -8.98 -14.63
CA VAL A 231 4.92 -8.76 -16.08
C VAL A 231 3.64 -9.42 -16.57
N ILE A 232 3.31 -10.62 -16.08
CA ILE A 232 2.05 -11.30 -16.43
C ILE A 232 0.85 -10.49 -15.95
N LEU A 233 0.85 -10.02 -14.70
CA LEU A 233 -0.24 -9.20 -14.17
C LEU A 233 -0.38 -7.89 -14.96
N ALA A 234 0.73 -7.21 -15.28
CA ALA A 234 0.71 -6.01 -16.11
C ALA A 234 0.19 -6.29 -17.53
N LEU A 235 0.57 -7.41 -18.15
CA LEU A 235 0.07 -7.84 -19.47
C LEU A 235 -1.43 -8.16 -19.44
N VAL A 236 -1.89 -8.89 -18.42
CA VAL A 236 -3.33 -9.16 -18.21
C VAL A 236 -4.08 -7.84 -18.08
N TRP A 237 -3.53 -6.87 -17.35
CA TRP A 237 -4.16 -5.55 -17.22
C TRP A 237 -4.17 -4.75 -18.52
N VAL A 238 -3.08 -4.75 -19.28
CA VAL A 238 -3.06 -4.14 -20.62
C VAL A 238 -4.10 -4.79 -21.53
N ALA A 239 -4.23 -6.12 -21.48
CA ALA A 239 -5.26 -6.85 -22.23
C ALA A 239 -6.68 -6.50 -21.77
N VAL A 240 -6.90 -6.31 -20.47
CA VAL A 240 -8.19 -5.86 -19.92
C VAL A 240 -8.52 -4.43 -20.37
N ILE A 241 -7.56 -3.50 -20.33
CA ILE A 241 -7.76 -2.11 -20.79
C ILE A 241 -8.07 -2.09 -22.29
N ILE A 242 -7.28 -2.81 -23.09
CA ILE A 242 -7.53 -2.97 -24.54
C ILE A 242 -8.90 -3.59 -24.76
N GLY A 243 -9.26 -4.62 -23.99
CA GLY A 243 -10.58 -5.26 -24.02
C GLY A 243 -11.71 -4.30 -23.69
N SER A 244 -11.57 -3.46 -22.67
CA SER A 244 -12.54 -2.43 -22.31
C SER A 244 -12.71 -1.38 -23.41
N ILE A 245 -11.61 -0.91 -24.01
CA ILE A 245 -11.67 0.03 -25.14
C ILE A 245 -12.31 -0.62 -26.37
N LEU A 246 -12.00 -1.89 -26.64
CA LEU A 246 -12.66 -2.64 -27.71
C LEU A 246 -14.15 -2.84 -27.41
N LEU A 247 -14.54 -3.12 -26.15
CA LEU A 247 -15.93 -3.24 -25.74
C LEU A 247 -16.69 -1.93 -25.96
N GLU A 248 -16.08 -0.78 -25.66
CA GLU A 248 -16.69 0.53 -25.88
C GLU A 248 -16.76 0.89 -27.37
N ALA A 249 -15.81 0.42 -28.18
CA ALA A 249 -15.82 0.60 -29.63
C ALA A 249 -16.80 -0.35 -30.36
N LEU A 250 -17.29 -1.40 -29.69
CA LEU A 250 -18.22 -2.34 -30.28
C LEU A 250 -19.64 -1.74 -30.32
N PRO A 251 -20.38 -1.92 -31.42
CA PRO A 251 -21.78 -1.51 -31.49
C PRO A 251 -22.59 -2.18 -30.36
N PRO A 252 -23.58 -1.48 -29.78
CA PRO A 252 -24.38 -2.01 -28.67
C PRO A 252 -25.10 -3.33 -28.99
N ASP A 253 -25.40 -3.60 -30.27
CA ASP A 253 -25.98 -4.86 -30.74
C ASP A 253 -25.00 -6.05 -30.59
N VAL A 254 -23.71 -5.81 -30.80
CA VAL A 254 -22.67 -6.84 -30.65
C VAL A 254 -22.36 -7.06 -29.17
N LEU A 255 -22.35 -5.98 -28.38
CA LEU A 255 -22.14 -6.04 -26.93
C LEU A 255 -23.26 -6.82 -26.23
N SER A 256 -24.51 -6.52 -26.57
CA SER A 256 -25.68 -7.22 -26.03
C SER A 256 -25.70 -8.69 -26.45
N GLY A 257 -25.30 -9.02 -27.68
CA GLY A 257 -25.09 -10.40 -28.12
C GLY A 257 -24.04 -11.14 -27.28
N ALA A 258 -22.87 -10.55 -27.07
CA ALA A 258 -21.80 -11.14 -26.27
C ALA A 258 -22.20 -11.32 -24.79
N VAL A 259 -22.86 -10.32 -24.21
CA VAL A 259 -23.38 -10.36 -22.83
C VAL A 259 -24.46 -11.43 -22.70
N ASN A 260 -25.36 -11.56 -23.66
CA ASN A 260 -26.40 -12.60 -23.67
C ASN A 260 -25.80 -14.00 -23.78
N VAL A 261 -24.72 -14.20 -24.55
CA VAL A 261 -23.99 -15.47 -24.59
C VAL A 261 -23.33 -15.76 -23.25
N LEU A 262 -22.69 -14.77 -22.63
CA LEU A 262 -22.03 -14.93 -21.34
C LEU A 262 -23.04 -15.24 -20.22
N LEU A 263 -24.17 -14.52 -20.20
CA LEU A 263 -25.30 -14.78 -19.31
C LEU A 263 -25.93 -16.14 -19.59
N GLY A 264 -26.08 -16.53 -20.85
CA GLY A 264 -26.57 -17.85 -21.23
C GLY A 264 -25.69 -18.98 -20.72
N ILE A 265 -24.36 -18.82 -20.79
CA ILE A 265 -23.40 -19.76 -20.20
C ILE A 265 -23.53 -19.77 -18.68
N LEU A 266 -23.63 -18.60 -18.04
CA LEU A 266 -23.78 -18.48 -16.59
C LEU A 266 -25.08 -19.14 -16.09
N PHE A 267 -26.21 -18.85 -16.72
CA PHE A 267 -27.50 -19.47 -16.43
C PHE A 267 -27.51 -20.97 -16.76
N GLY A 268 -26.79 -21.38 -17.81
CA GLY A 268 -26.57 -22.80 -18.11
C GLY A 268 -25.82 -23.52 -16.98
N ILE A 269 -24.75 -22.91 -16.46
CA ILE A 269 -24.00 -23.44 -15.32
C ILE A 269 -24.88 -23.45 -14.06
N LEU A 270 -25.61 -22.37 -13.78
CA LEU A 270 -26.55 -22.31 -12.64
C LEU A 270 -27.65 -23.35 -12.75
N GLY A 271 -28.22 -23.55 -13.93
CA GLY A 271 -29.24 -24.55 -14.21
C GLY A 271 -28.71 -25.98 -14.09
N LEU A 272 -27.46 -26.21 -14.52
CA LEU A 272 -26.77 -27.48 -14.34
C LEU A 272 -26.50 -27.75 -12.85
N PHE A 273 -26.11 -26.73 -12.08
CA PHE A 273 -26.00 -26.81 -10.62
C PHE A 273 -27.34 -27.06 -9.93
N ALA A 274 -28.41 -26.38 -10.35
CA ALA A 274 -29.76 -26.60 -9.82
C ALA A 274 -30.26 -28.02 -10.14
N SER A 275 -29.97 -28.52 -11.34
CA SER A 275 -30.28 -29.90 -11.75
C SER A 275 -29.43 -30.94 -11.03
N LEU A 276 -28.20 -30.61 -10.63
CA LEU A 276 -27.38 -31.46 -9.76
C LEU A 276 -27.88 -31.43 -8.32
N LEU A 277 -28.35 -30.27 -7.84
CA LEU A 277 -28.98 -30.14 -6.53
C LEU A 277 -30.32 -30.88 -6.44
N SER A 278 -31.09 -30.94 -7.53
CA SER A 278 -32.35 -31.69 -7.56
C SER A 278 -32.16 -33.22 -7.58
N LEU A 279 -30.94 -33.70 -7.87
CA LEU A 279 -30.58 -35.11 -7.74
C LEU A 279 -30.18 -35.50 -6.31
N LEU A 280 -29.96 -34.53 -5.41
CA LEU A 280 -29.83 -34.83 -3.99
C LEU A 280 -31.23 -35.13 -3.42
N PRO A 281 -31.43 -36.28 -2.76
CA PRO A 281 -32.70 -36.61 -2.13
C PRO A 281 -32.87 -35.73 -0.89
N PHE A 282 -33.42 -34.54 -1.07
CA PHE A 282 -33.94 -33.75 0.04
C PHE A 282 -35.27 -34.39 0.51
N PRO A 283 -35.41 -34.72 1.80
CA PRO A 283 -36.67 -35.24 2.31
C PRO A 283 -37.74 -34.14 2.23
N ASP A 284 -38.79 -34.43 1.45
CA ASP A 284 -40.12 -33.80 1.46
C ASP A 284 -40.20 -32.27 1.63
N ALA A 285 -39.78 -31.53 0.60
CA ALA A 285 -40.23 -30.15 0.37
C ALA A 285 -41.64 -30.08 -0.29
N SER A 286 -42.32 -31.22 -0.47
CA SER A 286 -43.66 -31.33 -1.05
C SER A 286 -44.77 -30.70 -0.19
N GLN A 287 -44.45 -30.23 1.03
CA GLN A 287 -45.40 -29.50 1.88
C GLN A 287 -45.44 -27.99 1.64
N LEU A 288 -44.54 -27.40 0.84
CA LEU A 288 -44.52 -25.96 0.54
C LEU A 288 -45.17 -25.57 -0.80
N SER A 289 -45.54 -26.54 -1.64
CA SER A 289 -46.18 -26.31 -2.94
C SER A 289 -47.67 -25.95 -2.90
N SER A 290 -48.30 -25.92 -1.70
CA SER A 290 -49.72 -25.52 -1.55
C SER A 290 -49.95 -24.00 -1.53
N LEU A 291 -48.89 -23.18 -1.60
CA LEU A 291 -48.99 -21.71 -1.62
C LEU A 291 -48.83 -21.06 -3.00
N HIS A 292 -48.49 -21.83 -4.05
CA HIS A 292 -48.48 -21.32 -5.43
C HIS A 292 -49.78 -21.70 -6.15
N GLY A 293 -50.82 -20.97 -5.77
CA GLY A 293 -52.07 -20.88 -6.53
C GLY A 293 -51.77 -20.54 -7.98
N GLN A 294 -52.19 -21.45 -8.83
CA GLN A 294 -52.10 -21.47 -10.28
C GLN A 294 -52.84 -20.27 -10.88
N SER A 295 -52.16 -19.12 -11.03
CA SER A 295 -52.59 -18.11 -11.99
C SER A 295 -52.22 -18.60 -13.38
N ARG A 296 -53.19 -19.27 -14.01
CA ARG A 296 -53.22 -19.53 -15.44
C ARG A 296 -53.41 -18.18 -16.13
N GLN A 297 -52.30 -17.48 -16.37
CA GLN A 297 -52.27 -16.29 -17.20
C GLN A 297 -52.41 -16.75 -18.65
N ASP A 298 -53.58 -16.50 -19.22
CA ASP A 298 -53.81 -16.59 -20.65
C ASP A 298 -52.68 -15.85 -21.38
N HIS A 299 -52.05 -16.54 -22.33
CA HIS A 299 -51.08 -15.96 -23.24
C HIS A 299 -51.77 -14.92 -24.13
N GLN A 300 -51.95 -13.71 -23.62
CA GLN A 300 -51.97 -12.52 -24.46
C GLN A 300 -50.55 -12.33 -25.00
N MET A 301 -50.42 -12.44 -26.33
CA MET A 301 -49.23 -11.99 -27.06
C MET A 301 -48.80 -10.63 -26.53
N PRO A 302 -47.50 -10.43 -26.21
CA PRO A 302 -47.02 -9.12 -25.83
C PRO A 302 -47.29 -8.15 -26.99
N PRO A 303 -47.73 -6.91 -26.73
CA PRO A 303 -47.73 -5.88 -27.75
C PRO A 303 -46.31 -5.83 -28.33
N GLN A 304 -46.19 -5.96 -29.65
CA GLN A 304 -44.94 -5.74 -30.34
C GLN A 304 -44.42 -4.37 -29.94
N PHE A 305 -43.37 -4.33 -29.14
CA PHE A 305 -42.58 -3.14 -28.96
C PHE A 305 -42.07 -2.77 -30.36
N GLN A 306 -42.68 -1.76 -30.98
CA GLN A 306 -42.08 -1.09 -32.11
C GLN A 306 -40.77 -0.50 -31.60
N ILE A 307 -39.68 -1.24 -31.80
CA ILE A 307 -38.33 -0.72 -31.68
C ILE A 307 -38.28 0.40 -32.71
N LYS A 308 -38.43 1.62 -32.23
CA LYS A 308 -38.18 2.84 -33.01
C LYS A 308 -36.71 2.76 -33.39
N GLN A 309 -36.43 2.33 -34.63
CA GLN A 309 -35.08 2.25 -35.15
C GLN A 309 -34.41 3.61 -34.91
N PRO A 310 -33.32 3.69 -34.15
CA PRO A 310 -32.54 4.92 -34.11
C PRO A 310 -32.06 5.19 -35.54
N PRO A 311 -32.05 6.46 -35.98
CA PRO A 311 -31.59 6.81 -37.31
C PRO A 311 -30.19 6.21 -37.53
N HIS A 312 -30.01 5.54 -38.67
CA HIS A 312 -28.73 4.94 -39.05
C HIS A 312 -27.59 5.94 -38.82
N PRO A 313 -26.55 5.58 -38.05
CA PRO A 313 -25.41 6.45 -37.86
C PRO A 313 -24.75 6.67 -39.22
N THR A 314 -24.86 7.90 -39.72
CA THR A 314 -24.08 8.35 -40.86
C THR A 314 -22.60 8.17 -40.51
N LEU A 315 -21.91 7.27 -41.23
CA LEU A 315 -20.48 6.93 -41.07
C LEU A 315 -19.52 8.13 -41.22
N PHE A 316 -20.03 9.35 -41.44
CA PHE A 316 -19.28 10.59 -41.60
C PHE A 316 -19.41 11.55 -40.41
N SER A 317 -20.16 11.22 -39.35
CA SER A 317 -20.15 11.98 -38.10
C SER A 317 -19.33 11.25 -37.03
N LEU A 318 -18.05 10.98 -37.32
CA LEU A 318 -17.07 10.82 -36.24
C LEU A 318 -17.09 12.14 -35.48
N PRO A 319 -17.58 12.17 -34.22
CA PRO A 319 -17.88 13.44 -33.59
C PRO A 319 -16.55 14.13 -33.36
N ILE A 320 -16.47 15.40 -33.74
CA ILE A 320 -15.30 16.27 -33.52
C ILE A 320 -14.85 16.19 -32.04
N SER A 321 -15.77 15.85 -31.12
CA SER A 321 -15.47 15.53 -29.71
C SER A 321 -14.50 14.37 -29.50
N LEU A 322 -14.49 13.32 -30.32
CA LEU A 322 -13.58 12.17 -30.22
C LEU A 322 -12.18 12.53 -30.75
N LEU A 323 -12.10 13.44 -31.71
CA LEU A 323 -10.85 14.06 -32.19
C LEU A 323 -10.29 15.08 -31.19
N ILE A 324 -11.15 15.87 -30.53
CA ILE A 324 -10.79 16.77 -29.44
C ILE A 324 -10.36 15.99 -28.20
N PHE A 325 -11.06 14.91 -27.86
CA PHE A 325 -10.72 14.04 -26.73
C PHE A 325 -9.43 13.27 -27.00
N GLY A 326 -9.32 12.61 -28.15
CA GLY A 326 -8.09 11.93 -28.58
C GLY A 326 -6.90 12.90 -28.68
N GLY A 327 -7.12 14.10 -29.24
CA GLY A 327 -6.12 15.17 -29.28
C GLY A 327 -5.75 15.71 -27.91
N GLY A 328 -6.72 15.86 -27.00
CA GLY A 328 -6.52 16.29 -25.62
C GLY A 328 -5.75 15.27 -24.79
N VAL A 329 -6.04 13.97 -24.96
CA VAL A 329 -5.28 12.87 -24.36
C VAL A 329 -3.87 12.82 -24.93
N LEU A 330 -3.70 12.97 -26.24
CA LEU A 330 -2.37 13.01 -26.87
C LEU A 330 -1.56 14.22 -26.39
N LEU A 331 -2.20 15.38 -26.24
CA LEU A 331 -1.59 16.60 -25.71
C LEU A 331 -1.24 16.46 -24.23
N ALA A 332 -2.09 15.82 -23.42
CA ALA A 332 -1.81 15.52 -22.02
C ALA A 332 -0.63 14.55 -21.88
N VAL A 333 -0.55 13.52 -22.73
CA VAL A 333 0.60 12.60 -22.81
C VAL A 333 1.86 13.33 -23.28
N LEU A 334 1.75 14.25 -24.23
CA LEU A 334 2.86 15.09 -24.71
C LEU A 334 3.36 16.03 -23.59
N ILE A 335 2.46 16.72 -22.89
CA ILE A 335 2.79 17.60 -21.76
C ILE A 335 3.42 16.77 -20.63
N LEU A 336 2.85 15.60 -20.32
CA LEU A 336 3.39 14.69 -19.30
C LEU A 336 4.79 14.22 -19.69
N THR A 337 5.02 13.81 -20.95
CA THR A 337 6.34 13.37 -21.42
C THR A 337 7.36 14.51 -21.44
N VAL A 338 6.95 15.74 -21.80
CA VAL A 338 7.80 16.94 -21.71
C VAL A 338 8.12 17.29 -20.26
N LEU A 339 7.14 17.24 -19.34
CA LEU A 339 7.36 17.47 -17.92
C LEU A 339 8.26 16.40 -17.29
N LEU A 340 8.09 15.14 -17.70
CA LEU A 340 8.95 14.03 -17.28
C LEU A 340 10.37 14.17 -17.84
N ARG A 341 10.54 14.58 -19.11
CA ARG A 341 11.85 14.89 -19.70
C ARG A 341 12.52 16.08 -19.02
N LYS A 342 11.77 17.15 -18.77
CA LYS A 342 12.29 18.36 -18.09
C LYS A 342 12.69 18.05 -16.65
N ARG A 343 11.92 17.20 -15.95
CA ARG A 343 12.30 16.68 -14.64
C ARG A 343 13.51 15.75 -14.69
N ALA A 344 13.62 14.91 -15.71
CA ALA A 344 14.81 14.07 -15.89
C ALA A 344 16.07 14.93 -16.07
N TYR A 345 15.98 16.03 -16.83
CA TYR A 345 17.07 17.00 -17.01
C TYR A 345 17.42 17.75 -15.71
N LEU A 346 16.42 18.26 -14.97
CA LEU A 346 16.64 18.96 -13.69
C LEU A 346 17.16 18.03 -12.58
N VAL A 347 16.85 16.73 -12.64
CA VAL A 347 17.40 15.71 -11.72
C VAL A 347 18.85 15.36 -12.07
N GLU A 348 19.29 15.64 -13.30
CA GLU A 348 20.68 15.46 -13.72
C GLU A 348 21.56 16.60 -13.20
N GLU A 349 21.07 17.85 -13.23
CA GLU A 349 21.71 19.00 -12.54
C GLU A 349 21.64 18.88 -11.01
N GLY A 350 20.49 18.46 -10.45
CA GLY A 350 20.37 18.20 -9.00
C GLY A 350 21.20 17.02 -8.49
N ASN A 351 21.63 16.10 -9.37
CA ASN A 351 22.51 14.98 -9.00
C ASN A 351 23.95 15.43 -8.71
N GLU A 352 24.42 16.55 -9.27
CA GLU A 352 25.74 17.09 -8.95
C GLU A 352 25.78 17.65 -7.52
N ASP A 353 24.70 18.31 -7.10
CA ASP A 353 24.54 18.81 -5.72
C ASP A 353 24.20 17.69 -4.72
N GLU A 354 23.40 16.68 -5.10
CA GLU A 354 23.18 15.50 -4.26
C GLU A 354 24.44 14.63 -4.10
N MET A 355 25.33 14.56 -5.12
CA MET A 355 26.62 13.88 -4.99
C MET A 355 27.55 14.60 -4.03
N ARG A 356 27.47 15.94 -3.90
CA ARG A 356 28.18 16.71 -2.86
C ARG A 356 27.65 16.42 -1.46
N GLU A 357 26.32 16.37 -1.27
CA GLU A 357 25.73 16.04 0.03
C GLU A 357 25.91 14.57 0.44
N GLN A 358 25.97 13.63 -0.52
CA GLN A 358 26.21 12.21 -0.24
C GLN A 358 27.66 11.94 0.10
N LEU A 359 28.62 12.68 -0.49
CA LEU A 359 30.03 12.61 -0.10
C LEU A 359 30.21 13.01 1.39
N ASP A 360 29.48 14.02 1.86
CA ASP A 360 29.51 14.43 3.26
C ASP A 360 28.83 13.43 4.18
N LYS A 361 27.70 12.83 3.80
CA LYS A 361 27.05 11.78 4.60
C LYS A 361 27.90 10.50 4.69
N GLU A 362 28.61 10.13 3.62
CA GLU A 362 29.54 9.01 3.65
C GLU A 362 30.82 9.32 4.43
N LYS A 363 31.35 10.54 4.33
CA LYS A 363 32.44 11.02 5.20
C LYS A 363 32.01 11.02 6.65
N ILE A 364 30.86 11.57 7.01
CA ILE A 364 30.32 11.55 8.38
C ILE A 364 30.10 10.11 8.87
N ARG A 365 29.68 9.17 8.00
CA ARG A 365 29.57 7.76 8.38
C ARG A 365 30.92 7.08 8.53
N GLN A 366 31.91 7.42 7.71
CA GLN A 366 33.28 6.93 7.84
C GLN A 366 33.93 7.50 9.09
N GLU A 367 33.74 8.78 9.36
CA GLU A 367 34.20 9.49 10.54
C GLU A 367 33.55 8.93 11.80
N ARG A 368 32.22 8.71 11.82
CA ARG A 368 31.56 7.97 12.90
C ARG A 368 31.99 6.51 13.02
N ARG A 369 32.41 5.86 11.93
CA ARG A 369 32.99 4.50 11.98
C ARG A 369 34.42 4.51 12.50
N ILE A 370 35.18 5.55 12.20
CA ILE A 370 36.53 5.79 12.71
C ILE A 370 36.45 6.17 14.18
N GLU A 371 35.53 7.05 14.59
CA GLU A 371 35.20 7.36 15.97
C GLU A 371 34.72 6.13 16.72
N ARG A 372 33.86 5.28 16.13
CA ARG A 372 33.45 4.01 16.77
C ARG A 372 34.60 2.99 16.86
N LYS A 373 35.54 3.00 15.91
CA LYS A 373 36.76 2.19 15.96
C LYS A 373 37.79 2.78 16.92
N GLN A 374 37.81 4.09 17.12
CA GLN A 374 38.64 4.79 18.10
C GLN A 374 38.05 4.71 19.51
N SER A 375 36.72 4.67 19.67
CA SER A 375 36.05 4.36 20.94
C SER A 375 36.13 2.86 21.29
N LEU A 376 36.56 2.04 20.34
CA LEU A 376 37.01 0.65 20.58
C LEU A 376 38.50 0.58 20.97
N LYS A 377 39.26 1.70 20.97
CA LYS A 377 40.40 1.78 21.90
C LYS A 377 39.80 1.79 23.28
N LEU A 378 39.98 0.65 23.95
CA LEU A 378 39.50 0.29 25.27
C LEU A 378 39.15 1.53 26.10
N GLU A 379 37.86 1.72 26.39
CA GLU A 379 37.44 2.44 27.59
C GLU A 379 38.39 1.98 28.71
N ILE A 380 39.19 2.91 29.24
CA ILE A 380 40.14 2.64 30.32
C ILE A 380 39.26 2.38 31.54
N LEU A 381 38.84 1.13 31.66
CA LEU A 381 38.04 0.64 32.76
C LEU A 381 38.98 0.53 33.95
N ASP A 382 38.53 1.02 35.11
CA ASP A 382 39.22 0.78 36.36
C ASP A 382 39.42 -0.74 36.53
N PRO A 383 40.65 -1.24 36.79
CA PRO A 383 40.93 -2.66 37.00
C PRO A 383 40.14 -3.27 38.18
N SER A 384 39.57 -2.43 39.06
CA SER A 384 38.69 -2.84 40.15
C SER A 384 37.19 -2.89 39.79
N SER A 385 36.81 -2.52 38.57
CA SER A 385 35.43 -2.56 38.07
C SER A 385 34.96 -3.98 37.72
N ALA A 386 33.66 -4.25 37.88
CA ALA A 386 33.05 -5.50 37.44
C ALA A 386 33.13 -5.64 35.91
N ARG A 387 33.03 -4.51 35.18
CA ARG A 387 33.20 -4.45 33.73
C ARG A 387 34.58 -4.91 33.27
N ALA A 388 35.66 -4.48 33.94
CA ALA A 388 37.01 -4.95 33.63
C ALA A 388 37.14 -6.46 33.87
N ARG A 389 36.68 -6.95 35.04
CA ARG A 389 36.73 -8.37 35.39
C ARG A 389 35.89 -9.26 34.48
N TYR A 390 34.71 -8.81 34.07
CA TYR A 390 33.89 -9.54 33.11
C TYR A 390 34.53 -9.56 31.73
N ARG A 391 35.22 -8.48 31.32
CA ARG A 391 35.96 -8.43 30.06
C ARG A 391 37.17 -9.36 30.06
N GLU A 392 37.95 -9.36 31.15
CA GLU A 392 39.01 -10.36 31.38
C GLU A 392 38.42 -11.76 31.26
N PHE A 393 37.24 -11.98 31.86
CA PHE A 393 36.57 -13.26 31.79
C PHE A 393 36.19 -13.70 30.38
N LEU A 394 35.52 -12.83 29.62
CA LEU A 394 35.19 -13.10 28.22
C LEU A 394 36.42 -13.32 27.34
N THR A 395 37.53 -12.65 27.64
CA THR A 395 38.78 -12.81 26.89
C THR A 395 39.40 -14.17 27.18
N ALA A 396 39.45 -14.57 28.45
CA ALA A 396 39.96 -15.87 28.87
C ALA A 396 39.12 -17.03 28.30
N THR A 397 37.79 -16.95 28.37
CA THR A 397 36.92 -18.00 27.81
C THR A 397 36.96 -18.04 26.28
N ALA A 398 37.10 -16.89 25.61
CA ALA A 398 37.30 -16.85 24.17
C ALA A 398 38.62 -17.51 23.75
N THR A 399 39.72 -17.31 24.51
CA THR A 399 40.99 -18.00 24.24
C THR A 399 40.90 -19.52 24.43
N GLN A 400 39.94 -19.99 25.23
CA GLN A 400 39.66 -21.40 25.50
C GLN A 400 38.63 -22.00 24.53
N GLY A 401 38.33 -21.33 23.41
CA GLY A 401 37.39 -21.84 22.39
C GLY A 401 35.90 -21.70 22.76
N LEU A 402 35.58 -20.98 23.83
CA LEU A 402 34.20 -20.72 24.27
C LEU A 402 33.82 -19.24 24.13
N PRO A 403 33.96 -18.60 22.94
CA PRO A 403 33.61 -17.19 22.79
C PRO A 403 32.10 -16.98 22.95
N ARG A 404 31.73 -15.80 23.43
CA ARG A 404 30.34 -15.32 23.44
C ARG A 404 29.91 -14.95 22.02
N ARG A 405 28.68 -15.32 21.62
CA ARG A 405 28.14 -14.92 20.31
C ARG A 405 27.73 -13.44 20.32
N PRO A 406 27.80 -12.72 19.19
CA PRO A 406 27.48 -11.29 19.12
C PRO A 406 26.06 -10.94 19.62
N GLU A 407 25.11 -11.84 19.39
CA GLU A 407 23.69 -11.71 19.73
C GLU A 407 23.34 -12.19 21.14
N GLU A 408 24.20 -12.98 21.80
CA GLU A 408 23.92 -13.53 23.13
C GLU A 408 23.94 -12.45 24.20
N THR A 409 22.98 -12.45 25.12
CA THR A 409 23.03 -11.63 26.33
C THR A 409 24.00 -12.20 27.36
N PRO A 410 24.49 -11.41 28.35
CA PRO A 410 25.36 -11.92 29.41
C PRO A 410 24.76 -13.09 30.19
N ILE A 411 23.43 -13.09 30.38
CA ILE A 411 22.69 -14.13 31.08
C ILE A 411 22.59 -15.39 30.22
N GLU A 412 22.26 -15.25 28.93
CA GLU A 412 22.24 -16.37 27.98
C GLU A 412 23.62 -17.04 27.87
N TYR A 413 24.68 -16.23 27.82
CA TYR A 413 26.05 -16.73 27.78
C TYR A 413 26.41 -17.49 29.08
N GLN A 414 26.00 -16.99 30.24
CA GLN A 414 26.15 -17.71 31.51
C GLN A 414 25.43 -19.07 31.48
N THR A 415 24.17 -19.10 31.05
CA THR A 415 23.39 -20.35 30.98
C THR A 415 24.05 -21.37 30.05
N ARG A 416 24.57 -20.92 28.89
CA ARG A 416 25.31 -21.77 27.95
C ARG A 416 26.62 -22.29 28.54
N LEU A 417 27.37 -21.46 29.27
CA LEU A 417 28.59 -21.91 29.93
C LEU A 417 28.30 -22.96 31.01
N LEU A 418 27.24 -22.77 31.79
CA LEU A 418 26.85 -23.72 32.84
C LEU A 418 26.38 -25.05 32.24
N SER A 419 25.57 -25.03 31.18
CA SER A 419 25.10 -26.27 30.53
C SER A 419 26.24 -27.09 29.93
N LEU A 420 27.31 -26.44 29.44
CA LEU A 420 28.51 -27.12 28.97
C LEU A 420 29.34 -27.75 30.10
N THR A 421 29.18 -27.28 31.34
CA THR A 421 29.94 -27.79 32.50
C THR A 421 29.19 -28.79 33.37
N GLN A 422 27.86 -28.87 33.28
CA GLN A 422 27.01 -29.72 34.13
C GLN A 422 27.13 -31.22 33.85
N GLY A 423 27.77 -31.65 32.76
CA GLY A 423 27.87 -33.05 32.36
C GLY A 423 28.86 -33.94 33.15
N GLU A 424 29.74 -33.38 33.99
CA GLU A 424 30.86 -34.15 34.57
C GLU A 424 31.17 -33.85 36.05
N SER A 425 30.31 -33.14 36.79
CA SER A 425 30.53 -32.88 38.23
C SER A 425 29.94 -33.99 39.11
N GLU A 426 30.53 -35.18 39.07
CA GLU A 426 30.50 -36.10 40.20
C GLU A 426 31.81 -35.95 41.00
N VAL A 427 31.66 -35.61 42.28
CA VAL A 427 32.65 -35.80 43.37
C VAL A 427 33.85 -34.83 43.44
N LYS A 428 33.69 -33.77 44.22
CA LYS A 428 34.51 -33.44 45.43
C LYS A 428 34.05 -32.11 46.01
N GLU A 429 33.67 -32.10 47.28
CA GLU A 429 33.46 -30.89 48.08
C GLU A 429 34.67 -29.96 47.98
N PRO A 430 34.49 -28.69 47.61
CA PRO A 430 35.44 -27.64 47.98
C PRO A 430 34.80 -26.75 49.04
N GLN A 431 35.59 -26.34 50.02
CA GLN A 431 35.24 -25.35 51.05
C GLN A 431 35.06 -23.92 50.46
N GLY A 432 34.20 -23.75 49.46
CA GLY A 432 34.01 -22.48 48.74
C GLY A 432 32.74 -22.40 47.89
N PRO A 433 32.40 -21.21 47.35
CA PRO A 433 31.20 -20.98 46.56
C PRO A 433 31.22 -21.75 45.24
N SER A 434 30.04 -22.15 44.77
CA SER A 434 29.90 -22.89 43.51
C SER A 434 30.23 -22.02 42.30
N ASP A 435 30.73 -22.63 41.21
CA ASP A 435 31.02 -21.91 39.95
C ASP A 435 29.78 -21.18 39.40
N GLN A 436 28.59 -21.75 39.61
CA GLN A 436 27.31 -21.12 39.28
C GLN A 436 27.09 -19.82 40.06
N GLU A 437 27.40 -19.82 41.36
CA GLU A 437 27.25 -18.67 42.23
C GLU A 437 28.26 -17.56 41.90
N ILE A 438 29.50 -17.93 41.62
CA ILE A 438 30.56 -16.98 41.23
C ILE A 438 30.20 -16.33 39.87
N LEU A 439 29.77 -17.13 38.89
CA LEU A 439 29.34 -16.63 37.56
C LEU A 439 28.08 -15.76 37.64
N ALA A 440 27.09 -16.16 38.45
CA ALA A 440 25.89 -15.37 38.67
C ALA A 440 26.25 -14.01 39.29
N THR A 441 27.14 -14.01 40.29
CA THR A 441 27.59 -12.79 40.98
C THR A 441 28.36 -11.88 40.03
N LEU A 442 29.24 -12.43 39.20
CA LEU A 442 29.99 -11.66 38.19
C LEU A 442 29.07 -11.06 37.12
N THR A 443 28.12 -11.84 36.59
CA THR A 443 27.17 -11.39 35.56
C THR A 443 26.19 -10.35 36.11
N GLN A 444 25.74 -10.51 37.35
CA GLN A 444 24.90 -9.53 38.04
C GLN A 444 25.67 -8.23 38.30
N ALA A 445 26.91 -8.32 38.79
CA ALA A 445 27.76 -7.16 39.03
C ALA A 445 28.04 -6.37 37.74
N TYR A 446 28.35 -7.08 36.65
CA TYR A 446 28.51 -6.51 35.32
C TYR A 446 27.24 -5.77 34.85
N THR A 447 26.09 -6.42 34.95
CA THR A 447 24.80 -5.87 34.50
C THR A 447 24.43 -4.62 35.30
N ARG A 448 24.65 -4.66 36.63
CA ARG A 448 24.38 -3.54 37.53
C ARG A 448 25.30 -2.35 37.27
N GLU A 449 26.58 -2.59 37.01
CA GLU A 449 27.51 -1.51 36.67
C GLU A 449 27.26 -0.97 35.25
N ARG A 450 26.87 -1.83 34.31
CA ARG A 450 26.55 -1.44 32.92
C ARG A 450 25.29 -0.61 32.79
N TYR A 451 24.20 -1.02 33.43
CA TYR A 451 22.88 -0.41 33.25
C TYR A 451 22.41 0.41 34.46
N GLY A 452 23.01 0.22 35.63
CA GLY A 452 22.62 0.90 36.87
C GLY A 452 23.62 1.93 37.40
N ALA A 453 24.80 2.10 36.75
CA ALA A 453 25.85 3.06 37.10
C ALA A 453 26.30 3.08 38.57
N LYS A 454 26.07 2.00 39.32
CA LYS A 454 26.48 1.87 40.73
C LYS A 454 27.80 1.10 40.82
N PRO A 455 28.85 1.64 41.48
CA PRO A 455 30.08 0.90 41.70
C PRO A 455 29.82 -0.32 42.60
N LEU A 456 30.70 -1.32 42.48
CA LEU A 456 30.73 -2.49 43.36
C LEU A 456 30.89 -2.07 44.82
N THR A 457 30.15 -2.72 45.72
CA THR A 457 30.45 -2.65 47.16
C THR A 457 31.81 -3.31 47.43
N PRO A 458 32.59 -2.84 48.43
CA PRO A 458 33.92 -3.36 48.72
C PRO A 458 33.89 -4.88 48.97
N GLU A 459 32.93 -5.38 49.72
CA GLU A 459 32.73 -6.82 49.98
C GLU A 459 32.56 -7.64 48.69
N ARG A 460 31.73 -7.16 47.75
CA ARG A 460 31.51 -7.85 46.47
C ARG A 460 32.74 -7.78 45.56
N ARG A 461 33.50 -6.69 45.64
CA ARG A 461 34.75 -6.54 44.91
C ARG A 461 35.78 -7.55 45.41
N ASP A 462 35.91 -7.71 46.72
CA ASP A 462 36.85 -8.65 47.33
C ASP A 462 36.44 -10.10 47.05
N TYR A 463 35.15 -10.41 47.13
CA TYR A 463 34.61 -11.71 46.73
C TYR A 463 34.95 -12.05 45.27
N LEU A 464 34.66 -11.16 44.32
CA LEU A 464 34.96 -11.41 42.91
C LEU A 464 36.46 -11.49 42.65
N ARG A 465 37.28 -10.70 43.36
CA ARG A 465 38.74 -10.74 43.25
C ARG A 465 39.31 -12.08 43.71
N GLN A 466 38.77 -12.64 44.79
CA GLN A 466 39.20 -13.91 45.35
C GLN A 466 38.76 -15.11 44.51
N TRP A 467 37.52 -15.10 44.02
CA TRP A 467 36.89 -16.29 43.44
C TRP A 467 36.83 -16.32 41.91
N VAL A 468 36.83 -15.19 41.18
CA VAL A 468 36.85 -15.22 39.70
C VAL A 468 38.07 -15.98 39.12
N PRO A 469 39.27 -15.94 39.73
CA PRO A 469 40.39 -16.77 39.27
C PRO A 469 40.18 -18.29 39.35
N SER A 470 39.25 -18.80 40.18
CA SER A 470 38.93 -20.24 40.17
C SER A 470 38.13 -20.62 38.92
N LEU A 471 37.24 -19.74 38.45
CA LEU A 471 36.51 -19.95 37.18
C LEU A 471 37.48 -20.10 36.01
N PHE A 472 38.54 -19.28 35.94
CA PHE A 472 39.56 -19.40 34.89
C PHE A 472 40.26 -20.74 34.87
N ARG A 473 40.55 -21.30 36.05
CA ARG A 473 41.18 -22.61 36.17
C ARG A 473 40.24 -23.74 35.77
N HIS A 474 38.95 -23.62 36.10
CA HIS A 474 37.97 -24.66 35.80
C HIS A 474 37.59 -24.69 34.31
N PHE A 475 37.29 -23.53 33.71
CA PHE A 475 37.02 -23.44 32.27
C PHE A 475 38.27 -23.66 31.41
N GLY A 476 39.46 -23.32 31.92
CA GLY A 476 40.73 -23.51 31.21
C GLY A 476 41.25 -24.94 31.13
N ARG A 477 40.81 -25.83 32.03
CA ARG A 477 41.12 -27.27 31.94
C ARG A 477 40.22 -28.02 30.95
N LYS A 478 39.10 -27.43 30.53
CA LYS A 478 38.05 -28.10 29.74
C LYS A 478 38.16 -27.82 28.22
N SER A 479 39.29 -27.31 27.74
CA SER A 479 39.60 -27.27 26.31
C SER A 479 40.22 -28.61 25.90
N PRO A 480 39.68 -29.34 24.91
CA PRO A 480 40.39 -30.45 24.28
C PRO A 480 41.69 -30.01 23.60
#